data_AF-A0A9E5GGV8-F1
#
_entry.id   AF-A0A9E5GGV8-F1
#
_cell.length_a   1.000
_cell.length_b   1.000
_cell.length_c   1.000
_cell.angle_alpha   90.00
_cell.angle_beta   90.00
_cell.angle_gamma   90.00
#
_symmetry.space_group_name_H-M   'P 1'
#
loop_
_entity.id
_entity.type
_entity.pdbx_description
1 polymer ?
#
loop_
_entity_poly.entity_id
_entity_poly.type
_entity_poly.pdbx_seq_one_letter_code
_entity_poly.pdbx_strand_id
1 'polypeptide(L)' 'MPDIPFYTLDGVETSFEQIRKGKAVVINYWASWCPPCKEELPHFQKAYETYG' A
#
# COMPACT_ATOMS: atom_id res chain seq x y z
N MET A 1 2.54 -10.39 -7.83
CA MET A 1 3.50 -9.26 -7.82
C MET A 1 4.86 -9.83 -8.20
N PRO A 2 5.62 -9.20 -9.10
CA PRO A 2 6.96 -9.69 -9.44
C PRO A 2 7.87 -9.67 -8.20
N ASP A 3 8.77 -10.64 -8.11
CA ASP A 3 9.69 -10.79 -6.98
C ASP A 3 10.93 -9.91 -7.18
N ILE A 4 10.73 -8.60 -7.07
CA ILE A 4 11.78 -7.59 -7.25
C ILE A 4 11.94 -6.89 -5.89
N PRO A 5 13.18 -6.81 -5.36
CA PRO A 5 13.45 -6.06 -4.14
C PRO A 5 13.23 -4.56 -4.37
N PHE A 6 12.73 -3.88 -3.36
CA PHE A 6 12.52 -2.43 -3.35
C PHE A 6 12.91 -1.83 -2.01
N TYR A 7 13.09 -0.51 -1.98
CA TYR A 7 13.47 0.21 -0.77
C TYR A 7 12.25 0.88 -0.15
N THR A 8 12.16 0.81 1.18
CA THR A 8 11.25 1.64 1.97
C THR A 8 11.74 3.10 1.99
N LEU A 9 10.91 4.02 2.48
CA LEU A 9 11.29 5.42 2.63
C LEU A 9 12.51 5.61 3.53
N ASP A 10 12.76 4.68 4.45
CA ASP A 10 13.91 4.68 5.35
C ASP A 10 15.18 4.06 4.72
N GLY A 11 15.11 3.66 3.44
CA GLY A 11 16.23 3.04 2.72
C GLY A 11 16.45 1.55 3.04
N VAL A 12 15.53 0.91 3.77
CA VAL A 12 15.59 -0.52 4.06
C VAL A 12 15.12 -1.31 2.84
N GLU A 13 15.95 -2.25 2.36
CA GLU A 13 15.60 -3.18 1.31
C GLU A 13 14.53 -4.18 1.80
N THR A 14 13.50 -4.40 0.99
CA THR A 14 12.40 -5.30 1.29
C THR A 14 11.82 -5.93 0.02
N SER A 15 10.91 -6.88 0.17
CA SER A 15 10.22 -7.56 -0.93
C SER A 15 8.73 -7.71 -0.63
N PHE A 16 7.93 -8.00 -1.66
CA PHE A 16 6.49 -8.15 -1.50
C PHE A 16 6.10 -9.34 -0.61
N GLU A 17 6.87 -10.43 -0.63
CA GLU A 17 6.72 -11.57 0.29
C GLU A 17 6.85 -11.12 1.76
N GLN A 18 7.88 -10.33 2.06
CA GLN A 18 8.16 -9.84 3.42
C GLN A 18 7.08 -8.90 3.95
N ILE A 19 6.47 -8.07 3.09
CA ILE A 19 5.35 -7.20 3.48
C ILE A 19 4.05 -8.01 3.63
N ARG A 20 3.77 -8.92 2.69
CA ARG A 20 2.53 -9.68 2.65
C ARG A 20 2.35 -10.60 3.85
N LYS A 21 3.40 -11.32 4.26
CA LYS A 21 3.36 -12.33 5.34
C LYS A 21 2.14 -13.27 5.24
N GLY A 22 1.81 -13.68 4.02
CA GLY A 22 0.65 -14.54 3.72
C GLY A 22 -0.73 -13.87 3.71
N LYS A 23 -0.87 -12.60 4.11
CA LYS A 23 -2.14 -11.86 4.10
C LYS A 23 -2.49 -11.32 2.72
N ALA A 24 -3.74 -10.91 2.50
CA ALA A 24 -4.07 -10.10 1.32
C ALA A 24 -3.56 -8.67 1.53
N VAL A 25 -3.01 -8.05 0.49
CA VAL A 25 -2.48 -6.67 0.55
C VAL A 25 -3.10 -5.86 -0.58
N VAL A 26 -3.56 -4.66 -0.24
CA VAL A 26 -4.03 -3.67 -1.20
C VAL A 26 -2.93 -2.63 -1.39
N ILE A 27 -2.52 -2.40 -2.64
CA ILE A 27 -1.55 -1.37 -3.00
C ILE A 27 -2.34 -0.19 -3.58
N ASN A 28 -2.25 0.96 -2.92
CA ASN A 28 -2.87 2.20 -3.38
C ASN A 28 -1.81 3.14 -3.97
N TYR A 29 -1.87 3.39 -5.27
CA TYR A 29 -1.03 4.37 -5.95
C TYR A 29 -1.76 5.72 -5.91
N TRP A 30 -1.20 6.68 -5.18
CA TRP A 30 -1.79 8.01 -5.04
C TRP A 30 -0.72 9.09 -5.04
N ALA A 31 -1.17 10.34 -5.13
CA ALA A 31 -0.31 11.51 -4.98
C ALA A 31 -1.08 12.66 -4.32
N SER A 32 -0.37 13.54 -3.62
CA SER A 32 -0.97 14.70 -2.93
C SER A 32 -1.70 15.67 -3.87
N TRP A 33 -1.27 15.71 -5.13
CA TRP A 33 -1.86 16.52 -6.18
C TRP A 33 -2.99 15.83 -6.95
N CYS A 34 -3.28 14.54 -6.69
CA CYS A 34 -4.34 13.79 -7.37
C CYS A 34 -5.69 14.06 -6.69
N PRO A 35 -6.63 14.80 -7.34
CA PRO A 35 -7.93 15.08 -6.73
C PRO A 35 -8.80 13.84 -6.48
N PRO A 36 -8.99 12.91 -7.44
CA PRO A 36 -9.85 11.74 -7.19
C PRO A 36 -9.26 10.82 -6.11
N CYS A 37 -7.94 10.65 -6.08
CA CYS A 37 -7.29 9.84 -5.05
C CYS A 37 -7.60 10.35 -3.64
N LYS A 38 -7.61 11.67 -3.43
CA LYS A 38 -7.94 12.26 -2.12
C LYS A 38 -9.38 12.01 -1.70
N GLU A 39 -10.30 11.96 -2.65
CA GLU A 39 -11.70 11.60 -2.40
C GLU A 39 -11.85 10.12 -2.06
N GLU A 40 -10.99 9.25 -2.63
CA GLU A 40 -11.00 7.81 -2.40
C GLU A 40 -10.31 7.37 -1.09
N LEU A 41 -9.32 8.13 -0.60
CA LEU A 41 -8.54 7.78 0.60
C LEU A 41 -9.39 7.49 1.86
N PRO A 42 -10.43 8.29 2.21
CA PRO A 42 -11.28 8.00 3.36
C PRO A 42 -12.01 6.66 3.25
N HIS A 43 -12.38 6.25 2.04
CA HIS A 43 -13.03 4.97 1.79
C HIS A 43 -12.06 3.80 1.98
N PHE A 44 -10.82 3.95 1.51
CA PHE A 44 -9.77 2.97 1.76
C PHE A 44 -9.43 2.84 3.25
N GLN A 45 -9.36 3.96 3.98
CA GLN A 45 -9.14 3.93 5.43
C GLN A 45 -10.27 3.19 6.15
N LYS A 46 -11.53 3.48 5.83
CA LYS A 46 -12.67 2.78 6.42
C LYS A 46 -12.65 1.28 6.11
N ALA A 47 -12.28 0.91 4.89
CA ALA A 47 -12.13 -0.50 4.50
C ALA A 47 -11.03 -1.19 5.30
N TYR A 48 -9.89 -0.53 5.51
CA TYR A 48 -8.81 -1.04 6.36
C TYR A 48 -9.25 -1.20 7.82
N GLU A 49 -9.98 -0.25 8.39
CA GLU A 49 -10.51 -0.37 9.76
C GLU A 49 -11.53 -1.52 9.90
N THR A 50 -12.25 -1.85 8.83
CA THR A 50 -13.29 -2.89 8.84
C THR A 50 -12.73 -4.30 8.55
N TYR A 51 -11.72 -4.40 7.69
CA TYR A 51 -11.25 -5.68 7.13
C TYR A 51 -9.73 -5.94 7.30
N GLY A 52 -8.97 -4.98 7.82
CA GLY A 52 -7.51 -5.00 7.95
C GLY A 52 -6.96 -5.84 9.10
#